data_AF-A0AAN8ZT25-F1
#
_entry.id   AF-A0AAN8ZT25-F1
#
_cell.length_a   1.000
_cell.length_b   1.000
_cell.length_c   1.000
_cell.angle_alpha   90.00
_cell.angle_beta   90.00
_cell.angle_gamma   90.00
#
_symmetry.space_group_name_H-M   'P 1'
#
loop_
_entity.id
_entity.type
_entity.pdbx_description
1 polymer ?
#
loop_
_entity_poly.entity_id
_entity_poly.type
_entity_poly.pdbx_seq_one_letter_code
_entity_poly.pdbx_strand_id
1 'polypeptide(L)'
;MSDCSLDSVNHRNVETHSNAWKDMAKQFLKSIKDHPEHLEDKYVPIKKSKSKSKGKEVRHIVDYRHVRAIGGEGGDGCISFLSIFRKEQAGPDGGDGGNGGHVVFKAKGGMRSLEHIPAVARGESGEKGSNKDCHGASAPDKIIEVPLGTVFKFKGHIVASLEEEGSMFVAARGGAGGKGNAFFTTDV
;
A
#
# COMPACT_ATOMS: atom_id res chain seq x y z
N MET A 1 -59.37 -39.84 29.53
CA MET A 1 -60.52 -39.10 30.08
C MET A 1 -60.08 -37.65 30.15
N SER A 2 -60.64 -36.67 29.46
CA SER A 2 -61.99 -36.49 28.90
C SER A 2 -61.97 -35.25 28.01
N ASP A 3 -62.95 -35.18 27.13
CA ASP A 3 -63.29 -34.08 26.22
C ASP A 3 -63.34 -32.69 26.86
N CYS A 4 -63.17 -31.63 26.05
CA CYS A 4 -64.22 -30.61 25.95
C CYS A 4 -64.07 -29.72 24.69
N SER A 5 -65.23 -29.49 24.08
CA SER A 5 -65.54 -28.90 22.78
C SER A 5 -65.65 -27.36 22.77
N LEU A 6 -65.57 -26.80 21.54
CA LEU A 6 -66.17 -25.56 20.98
C LEU A 6 -65.83 -24.21 21.67
N ASP A 7 -65.50 -23.14 20.94
CA ASP A 7 -66.46 -22.33 20.17
C ASP A 7 -65.89 -21.58 18.95
N SER A 8 -66.81 -21.31 18.02
CA SER A 8 -66.68 -20.77 16.66
C SER A 8 -66.70 -19.24 16.61
N VAL A 9 -65.84 -18.56 15.81
CA VAL A 9 -66.16 -17.23 15.22
C VAL A 9 -65.42 -16.95 13.90
N ASN A 10 -66.21 -16.86 12.82
CA ASN A 10 -66.11 -16.06 11.59
C ASN A 10 -64.75 -15.77 10.89
N HIS A 11 -64.63 -16.35 9.69
CA HIS A 11 -63.95 -15.74 8.55
C HIS A 11 -64.59 -14.41 8.17
N ARG A 12 -63.82 -13.31 8.19
CA ARG A 12 -64.12 -12.11 7.38
C ARG A 12 -62.85 -11.66 6.65
N ASN A 13 -62.95 -11.68 5.33
CA ASN A 13 -61.93 -11.26 4.37
C ASN A 13 -61.44 -9.83 4.63
N VAL A 14 -60.12 -9.66 4.61
CA VAL A 14 -59.44 -8.37 4.51
C VAL A 14 -59.13 -8.14 3.03
N GLU A 15 -60.02 -7.47 2.32
CA GLU A 15 -59.74 -6.95 0.97
C GLU A 15 -59.96 -5.43 0.96
N THR A 16 -58.97 -4.70 1.46
CA THR A 16 -58.85 -3.26 1.21
C THR A 16 -57.37 -2.97 0.98
N HIS A 17 -57.00 -2.48 -0.22
CA HIS A 17 -55.75 -1.78 -0.61
C HIS A 17 -55.33 -2.05 -2.09
N SER A 18 -56.26 -2.04 -3.06
CA SER A 18 -55.89 -2.21 -4.49
C SER A 18 -56.36 -1.08 -5.43
N ASN A 19 -57.31 -0.21 -5.03
CA ASN A 19 -57.96 0.70 -5.98
C ASN A 19 -57.71 2.21 -5.76
N ALA A 20 -57.06 2.62 -4.67
CA ALA A 20 -56.84 4.06 -4.37
C ALA A 20 -55.96 4.78 -5.43
N TRP A 21 -54.94 4.10 -5.96
CA TRP A 21 -54.06 4.70 -6.96
C TRP A 21 -54.74 4.86 -8.33
N LYS A 22 -55.68 3.96 -8.67
CA LYS A 22 -56.45 4.01 -9.92
C LYS A 22 -57.41 5.19 -9.94
N ASP A 23 -58.00 5.52 -8.79
CA ASP A 23 -58.89 6.68 -8.68
C ASP A 23 -58.12 8.01 -8.68
N MET A 24 -56.93 8.06 -8.06
CA MET A 24 -56.02 9.20 -8.21
C MET A 24 -55.56 9.40 -9.65
N ALA A 25 -55.20 8.32 -10.36
CA ALA A 25 -54.80 8.39 -11.76
C ALA A 25 -55.94 8.88 -12.66
N LYS A 26 -57.19 8.46 -12.38
CA LYS A 26 -58.37 8.94 -13.10
C LYS A 26 -58.67 10.41 -12.83
N GLN A 27 -58.55 10.88 -11.58
CA GLN A 27 -58.71 12.30 -11.24
C GLN A 27 -57.66 13.16 -11.94
N PHE A 28 -56.40 12.71 -11.95
CA PHE A 28 -55.31 13.42 -12.61
C PHE A 28 -55.50 13.50 -14.14
N LEU A 29 -55.86 12.39 -14.78
CA LEU A 29 -56.14 12.37 -16.23
C LEU A 29 -57.36 13.22 -16.61
N LYS A 30 -58.36 13.32 -15.73
CA LYS A 30 -59.52 14.20 -15.92
C LYS A 30 -59.12 15.68 -15.82
N SER A 31 -58.29 16.03 -14.83
CA SER A 31 -57.74 17.38 -14.68
C SER A 31 -56.89 17.85 -15.87
N ILE A 32 -56.23 16.93 -16.59
CA ILE A 32 -55.46 17.26 -17.80
C ILE A 32 -56.39 17.50 -19.00
N LYS A 33 -57.54 16.81 -19.07
CA LYS A 33 -58.50 16.98 -20.17
C LYS A 33 -59.29 18.28 -20.11
N ASP A 34 -59.59 18.77 -18.91
CA ASP A 34 -60.46 19.94 -18.70
C ASP A 34 -59.74 21.29 -18.92
N HIS A 35 -58.41 21.29 -19.13
CA HIS A 35 -57.59 22.50 -19.38
C HIS A 35 -56.59 22.30 -20.55
N PRO A 36 -57.02 22.44 -21.82
CA PRO A 36 -56.19 22.13 -22.98
C PRO A 36 -55.21 23.24 -23.41
N GLU A 37 -55.09 24.35 -22.68
CA GLU A 37 -54.57 25.59 -23.30
C GLU A 37 -53.07 25.88 -23.18
N HIS A 38 -52.24 25.08 -22.50
CA HIS A 38 -50.78 25.30 -22.53
C HIS A 38 -49.93 24.02 -22.43
N LEU A 39 -50.14 23.08 -23.35
CA LEU A 39 -49.11 22.08 -23.67
C LEU A 39 -48.60 22.28 -25.10
N GLU A 40 -47.81 23.33 -25.30
CA GLU A 40 -46.75 23.25 -26.31
C GLU A 40 -45.68 22.32 -25.75
N ASP A 41 -45.69 21.05 -26.14
CA ASP A 41 -44.57 20.13 -25.90
C ASP A 41 -43.35 20.62 -26.70
N LYS A 42 -42.67 21.64 -26.15
CA LYS A 42 -41.36 22.07 -26.65
C LYS A 42 -40.36 21.00 -26.26
N TYR A 43 -40.10 20.08 -27.19
CA TYR A 43 -38.96 19.17 -27.10
C TYR A 43 -37.68 20.00 -26.93
N VAL A 44 -37.15 20.05 -25.71
CA VAL A 44 -35.81 20.56 -25.45
C VAL A 44 -34.87 19.36 -25.53
N PRO A 45 -34.03 19.24 -26.56
CA PRO A 45 -33.07 18.15 -26.62
C PRO A 45 -32.19 18.22 -25.37
N ILE A 46 -32.17 17.14 -24.57
CA ILE A 46 -31.22 16.99 -23.46
C ILE A 46 -29.85 16.90 -24.11
N LYS A 47 -29.17 18.04 -24.26
CA LYS A 47 -27.77 18.08 -24.68
C LYS A 47 -27.00 17.28 -23.63
N LYS A 48 -26.52 16.07 -23.97
CA LYS A 48 -25.47 15.43 -23.19
C LYS A 48 -24.27 16.37 -23.23
N SER A 49 -24.16 17.24 -22.23
CA SER A 49 -22.89 17.89 -21.92
C SER A 49 -21.99 16.76 -21.41
N LYS A 50 -21.39 15.99 -22.34
CA LYS A 50 -20.09 15.43 -22.00
C LYS A 50 -19.29 16.64 -21.55
N SER A 51 -18.94 16.67 -20.27
CA SER A 51 -18.04 17.70 -19.76
C SER A 51 -16.87 17.74 -20.74
N LYS A 52 -16.49 18.95 -21.18
CA LYS A 52 -15.29 19.09 -22.01
C LYS A 52 -14.22 18.26 -21.31
N SER A 53 -13.64 17.27 -22.01
CA SER A 53 -12.54 16.50 -21.44
C SER A 53 -11.56 17.54 -20.91
N LYS A 54 -11.15 17.45 -19.63
CA LYS A 54 -10.05 18.28 -19.13
C LYS A 54 -8.97 18.22 -20.22
N GLY A 55 -8.64 19.39 -20.78
CA GLY A 55 -7.82 19.46 -22.00
C GLY A 55 -6.59 18.57 -21.83
N LYS A 56 -6.13 17.94 -22.92
CA LYS A 56 -5.02 16.98 -22.94
C LYS A 56 -3.88 17.45 -22.04
N GLU A 57 -3.86 17.01 -20.79
CA GLU A 57 -2.79 17.35 -19.85
C GLU A 57 -1.52 16.72 -20.41
N VAL A 58 -0.57 17.56 -20.80
CA VAL A 58 0.72 17.11 -21.30
C VAL A 58 1.44 16.49 -20.09
N ARG A 59 1.45 15.16 -20.03
CA ARG A 59 2.24 14.43 -19.05
C ARG A 59 3.66 14.30 -19.59
N HIS A 60 4.60 14.91 -18.88
CA HIS A 60 6.01 14.74 -19.21
C HIS A 60 6.46 13.36 -18.73
N ILE A 61 7.24 12.67 -19.56
CA ILE A 61 7.86 11.39 -19.23
C ILE A 61 9.33 11.67 -18.97
N VAL A 62 9.86 11.15 -17.87
CA VAL A 62 11.28 11.25 -17.54
C VAL A 62 11.93 9.92 -17.89
N ASP A 63 12.66 9.89 -18.99
CA ASP A 63 13.34 8.69 -19.48
C ASP A 63 14.74 8.49 -18.88
N TYR A 64 15.32 9.56 -18.34
CA TYR A 64 16.67 9.56 -17.80
C TYR A 64 16.74 10.26 -16.45
N ARG A 65 17.40 9.64 -15.48
CA ARG A 65 17.60 10.21 -14.15
C ARG A 65 18.91 9.78 -13.53
N HIS A 66 19.63 10.73 -12.95
CA HIS A 66 20.76 10.44 -12.08
C HIS A 66 20.26 10.18 -10.67
N VAL A 67 20.73 9.08 -10.09
CA VAL A 67 20.37 8.67 -8.72
C VAL A 67 21.64 8.36 -7.96
N ARG A 68 21.78 8.94 -6.77
CA ARG A 68 22.83 8.58 -5.82
C ARG A 68 22.28 7.51 -4.88
N ALA A 69 22.69 6.26 -5.08
CA ALA A 69 22.37 5.15 -4.20
C ALA A 69 23.40 5.04 -3.08
N ILE A 70 22.94 4.91 -1.83
CA ILE A 70 23.76 4.78 -0.62
C ILE A 70 23.12 3.66 0.21
N GLY A 71 23.89 2.61 0.50
CA GLY A 71 23.43 1.54 1.39
C GLY A 71 23.25 2.04 2.82
N GLY A 72 22.42 1.34 3.59
CA GLY A 72 22.32 1.58 5.03
C GLY A 72 23.65 1.31 5.74
N GLU A 73 23.89 1.99 6.84
CA GLU A 73 25.05 1.69 7.69
C GLU A 73 24.77 0.44 8.52
N GLY A 74 25.79 -0.39 8.76
CA GLY A 74 25.67 -1.48 9.72
C GLY A 74 25.65 -0.92 11.15
N GLY A 75 24.86 -1.53 12.02
CA GLY A 75 24.81 -1.14 13.43
C GLY A 75 26.09 -1.53 14.17
N ASP A 76 26.45 -0.77 15.19
CA ASP A 76 27.63 -1.04 16.00
C ASP A 76 27.44 -2.26 16.90
N GLY A 77 28.50 -3.05 17.05
CA GLY A 77 28.57 -4.10 18.08
C GLY A 77 28.73 -3.50 19.47
N CYS A 78 28.16 -4.15 20.49
CA CYS A 78 28.26 -3.69 21.87
C CYS A 78 29.46 -4.32 22.58
N ILE A 79 30.15 -3.53 23.40
CA ILE A 79 31.11 -4.02 24.39
C ILE A 79 30.42 -3.96 25.74
N SER A 80 30.01 -5.10 26.28
CA SER A 80 29.33 -5.21 27.57
C SER A 80 29.79 -6.45 28.32
N PHE A 81 29.71 -6.40 29.65
CA PHE A 81 29.96 -7.54 30.53
C PHE A 81 28.71 -7.81 31.36
N LEU A 82 28.35 -9.09 31.49
CA LEU A 82 27.19 -9.49 32.26
C LEU A 82 27.43 -9.17 33.74
N SER A 83 26.44 -8.55 34.37
CA SER A 83 26.43 -8.30 35.82
C SER A 83 25.26 -9.04 36.44
N ILE A 84 25.56 -10.02 37.29
CA ILE A 84 24.58 -10.81 38.02
C ILE A 84 24.94 -10.84 39.51
N PHE A 85 23.92 -10.92 40.36
CA PHE A 85 24.09 -10.89 41.80
C PHE A 85 25.04 -11.99 42.29
N ARG A 86 26.03 -11.62 43.11
CA ARG A 86 27.06 -12.51 43.70
C ARG A 86 27.98 -13.21 42.69
N LYS A 87 28.13 -12.71 41.45
CA LYS A 87 29.17 -13.17 40.53
C LYS A 87 30.00 -11.98 40.07
N GLU A 88 31.26 -11.94 40.47
CA GLU A 88 32.17 -10.82 40.18
C GLU A 88 32.56 -10.75 38.69
N GLN A 89 32.66 -11.91 38.02
CA GLN A 89 32.96 -12.01 36.60
C GLN A 89 31.95 -12.93 35.92
N ALA A 90 30.96 -12.37 35.23
CA ALA A 90 29.96 -13.18 34.54
C ALA A 90 30.24 -13.41 33.05
N GLY A 91 31.28 -12.77 32.50
CA GLY A 91 31.70 -12.90 31.10
C GLY A 91 31.23 -11.74 30.21
N PRO A 92 31.69 -11.68 28.95
CA PRO A 92 31.20 -10.72 27.97
C PRO A 92 29.75 -11.04 27.57
N ASP A 93 28.92 -10.01 27.41
CA ASP A 93 27.51 -10.13 27.00
C ASP A 93 27.09 -9.06 25.99
N GLY A 94 28.05 -8.50 25.24
CA GLY A 94 27.77 -7.52 24.21
C GLY A 94 27.31 -8.20 22.93
N GLY A 95 26.10 -7.85 22.49
CA GLY A 95 25.54 -8.33 21.23
C GLY A 95 26.14 -7.65 19.99
N ASP A 96 26.11 -8.38 18.87
CA ASP A 96 26.36 -7.86 17.53
C ASP A 96 25.36 -6.77 17.09
N GLY A 97 25.81 -5.86 16.22
CA GLY A 97 24.94 -4.91 15.52
C GLY A 97 24.24 -5.54 14.32
N GLY A 98 23.11 -4.96 13.92
CA GLY A 98 22.32 -5.39 12.78
C GLY A 98 22.90 -4.94 11.44
N ASN A 99 22.55 -5.63 10.36
CA ASN A 99 22.99 -5.23 9.01
C ASN A 99 22.23 -3.99 8.52
N GLY A 100 22.91 -3.15 7.74
CA GLY A 100 22.29 -2.05 7.02
C GLY A 100 21.51 -2.54 5.81
N GLY A 101 20.39 -1.89 5.50
CA GLY A 101 19.52 -2.24 4.37
C GLY A 101 20.18 -1.94 3.03
N HIS A 102 20.00 -2.84 2.08
CA HIS A 102 20.44 -2.65 0.70
C HIS A 102 19.52 -1.68 -0.05
N VAL A 103 20.04 -1.01 -1.08
CA VAL A 103 19.24 -0.26 -2.05
C VAL A 103 19.10 -1.11 -3.30
N VAL A 104 17.88 -1.54 -3.57
CA VAL A 104 17.54 -2.49 -4.63
C VAL A 104 16.56 -1.86 -5.59
N PHE A 105 16.83 -1.95 -6.88
CA PHE A 105 15.88 -1.59 -7.92
C PHE A 105 15.16 -2.84 -8.41
N LYS A 106 13.84 -2.78 -8.52
CA LYS A 106 13.01 -3.91 -8.96
C LYS A 106 12.21 -3.52 -10.18
N ALA A 107 12.29 -4.33 -11.23
CA ALA A 107 11.48 -4.15 -12.44
C ALA A 107 10.01 -4.46 -12.15
N LYS A 108 9.11 -3.56 -12.53
CA LYS A 108 7.66 -3.74 -12.38
C LYS A 108 6.92 -3.29 -13.63
N GLY A 109 5.94 -4.08 -14.05
CA GLY A 109 5.03 -3.74 -15.12
C GLY A 109 4.15 -2.54 -14.79
N GLY A 110 3.68 -1.83 -15.82
CA GLY A 110 2.73 -0.71 -15.67
C GLY A 110 3.36 0.64 -15.33
N MET A 111 4.66 0.70 -15.06
CA MET A 111 5.40 1.97 -14.93
C MET A 111 6.00 2.40 -16.28
N ARG A 112 5.99 3.70 -16.55
CA ARG A 112 6.49 4.29 -17.80
C ARG A 112 7.48 5.44 -17.64
N SER A 113 7.58 6.03 -16.44
CA SER A 113 8.40 7.21 -16.17
C SER A 113 9.29 6.96 -14.95
N LEU A 114 10.46 7.60 -14.91
CA LEU A 114 11.41 7.58 -13.78
C LEU A 114 11.21 8.78 -12.84
N GLU A 115 10.09 9.49 -12.94
CA GLU A 115 9.79 10.70 -12.18
C GLU A 115 9.64 10.45 -10.67
N HIS A 116 9.15 9.29 -10.24
CA HIS A 116 8.96 8.97 -8.83
C HIS A 116 10.27 8.63 -8.09
N ILE A 117 11.35 8.34 -8.83
CA ILE A 117 12.61 7.90 -8.24
C ILE A 117 13.29 9.09 -7.55
N PRO A 118 13.64 9.00 -6.26
CA PRO A 118 14.31 10.10 -5.58
C PRO A 118 15.72 10.33 -6.15
N ALA A 119 16.21 11.57 -6.12
CA ALA A 119 17.58 11.88 -6.53
C ALA A 119 18.63 11.19 -5.63
N VAL A 120 18.28 10.93 -4.36
CA VAL A 120 19.12 10.21 -3.40
C VAL A 120 18.32 9.06 -2.81
N ALA A 121 18.77 7.84 -3.04
CA ALA A 121 18.21 6.62 -2.48
C ALA A 121 19.12 6.14 -1.34
N ARG A 122 18.68 6.29 -0.09
CA ARG A 122 19.38 5.79 1.10
C ARG A 122 18.66 4.58 1.68
N GLY A 123 19.39 3.49 1.92
CA GLY A 123 18.94 2.37 2.73
C GLY A 123 18.82 2.74 4.21
N GLU A 124 18.08 1.94 4.97
CA GLU A 124 17.94 2.12 6.42
C GLU A 124 19.14 1.55 7.15
N SER A 125 19.58 2.19 8.25
CA SER A 125 20.71 1.71 9.03
C SER A 125 20.30 0.60 9.99
N GLY A 126 21.15 -0.40 10.18
CA GLY A 126 20.95 -1.46 11.16
C GLY A 126 21.01 -0.91 12.58
N GLU A 127 20.31 -1.57 13.50
CA GLU A 127 20.35 -1.18 14.91
C GLU A 127 21.64 -1.63 15.59
N LYS A 128 22.07 -0.88 16.61
CA LYS A 128 23.21 -1.29 17.45
C LYS A 128 22.88 -2.51 18.29
N GLY A 129 23.89 -3.32 18.58
CA GLY A 129 23.80 -4.34 19.61
C GLY A 129 23.65 -3.71 21.00
N SER A 130 23.16 -4.51 21.96
CA SER A 130 23.06 -4.09 23.35
C SER A 130 23.59 -5.16 24.31
N ASN A 131 23.42 -4.95 25.61
CA ASN A 131 23.86 -5.89 26.64
C ASN A 131 22.98 -7.15 26.65
N LYS A 132 23.36 -8.15 27.46
CA LYS A 132 22.64 -9.42 27.61
C LYS A 132 22.51 -10.20 26.29
N ASP A 133 23.57 -10.19 25.48
CA ASP A 133 23.65 -10.85 24.18
C ASP A 133 22.55 -10.42 23.19
N CYS A 134 22.03 -9.19 23.36
CA CYS A 134 20.96 -8.69 22.53
C CYS A 134 21.54 -8.10 21.23
N HIS A 135 21.30 -8.81 20.14
CA HIS A 135 21.70 -8.39 18.80
C HIS A 135 20.79 -7.28 18.24
N GLY A 136 21.38 -6.33 17.52
CA GLY A 136 20.64 -5.27 16.84
C GLY A 136 19.83 -5.81 15.65
N ALA A 137 18.63 -5.26 15.43
CA ALA A 137 17.81 -5.60 14.29
C ALA A 137 18.47 -5.22 12.96
N SER A 138 18.36 -6.10 11.97
CA SER A 138 18.77 -5.77 10.60
C SER A 138 17.74 -4.87 9.95
N ALA A 139 18.22 -3.86 9.24
CA ALA A 139 17.38 -2.91 8.54
C ALA A 139 16.75 -3.55 7.28
N PRO A 140 15.51 -3.18 6.95
CA PRO A 140 14.86 -3.63 5.73
C PRO A 140 15.51 -3.00 4.49
N ASP A 141 15.50 -3.77 3.40
CA ASP A 141 15.99 -3.29 2.11
C ASP A 141 15.06 -2.22 1.52
N LYS A 142 15.66 -1.18 0.95
CA LYS A 142 14.94 -0.15 0.21
C LYS A 142 14.75 -0.58 -1.24
N ILE A 143 13.53 -1.03 -1.53
CA ILE A 143 13.13 -1.44 -2.88
C ILE A 143 12.54 -0.25 -3.64
N ILE A 144 13.14 0.09 -4.78
CA ILE A 144 12.67 1.14 -5.68
C ILE A 144 12.21 0.48 -6.98
N GLU A 145 10.91 0.62 -7.26
CA GLU A 145 10.31 0.05 -8.47
C GLU A 145 10.70 0.88 -9.71
N VAL A 146 11.04 0.21 -10.81
CA VAL A 146 11.39 0.84 -12.08
C VAL A 146 10.65 0.18 -13.26
N PRO A 147 10.44 0.90 -14.37
CA PRO A 147 9.90 0.32 -15.60
C PRO A 147 10.72 -0.87 -16.12
N LEU A 148 10.06 -1.79 -16.80
CA LEU A 148 10.71 -2.86 -17.57
C LEU A 148 11.61 -2.26 -18.66
N GLY A 149 12.74 -2.91 -18.91
CA GLY A 149 13.76 -2.45 -19.86
C GLY A 149 14.64 -1.31 -19.35
N THR A 150 14.59 -0.97 -18.06
CA THR A 150 15.46 0.08 -17.49
C THR A 150 16.91 -0.39 -17.47
N VAL A 151 17.82 0.46 -17.99
CA VAL A 151 19.26 0.21 -18.06
C VAL A 151 20.00 1.06 -17.03
N PHE A 152 20.79 0.43 -16.16
CA PHE A 152 21.60 1.08 -15.14
C PHE A 152 23.01 1.33 -15.64
N LYS A 153 23.48 2.57 -15.52
CA LYS A 153 24.84 2.98 -15.89
C LYS A 153 25.59 3.52 -14.68
N PHE A 154 26.83 3.09 -14.50
CA PHE A 154 27.75 3.60 -13.48
C PHE A 154 29.07 3.99 -14.13
N LYS A 155 29.51 5.23 -13.90
CA LYS A 155 30.77 5.77 -14.47
C LYS A 155 30.92 5.55 -15.98
N GLY A 156 29.83 5.63 -16.73
CA GLY A 156 29.82 5.47 -18.19
C GLY A 156 29.64 4.02 -18.69
N HIS A 157 29.72 3.02 -17.81
CA HIS A 157 29.53 1.61 -18.16
C HIS A 157 28.12 1.14 -17.79
N ILE A 158 27.55 0.25 -18.61
CA ILE A 158 26.29 -0.43 -18.30
C ILE A 158 26.60 -1.51 -17.26
N VAL A 159 25.88 -1.49 -16.14
CA VAL A 159 26.08 -2.43 -15.03
C VAL A 159 24.99 -3.49 -15.00
N ALA A 160 23.76 -3.13 -15.36
CA ALA A 160 22.62 -4.03 -15.38
C ALA A 160 21.52 -3.52 -16.32
N SER A 161 20.74 -4.45 -16.87
CA SER A 161 19.44 -4.21 -17.49
C SER A 161 18.39 -5.05 -16.77
N LEU A 162 17.19 -4.50 -16.59
CA LEU A 162 16.07 -5.22 -15.99
C LEU A 162 14.98 -5.45 -17.05
N GLU A 163 15.03 -6.62 -17.71
CA GLU A 163 14.15 -6.94 -18.85
C GLU A 163 12.89 -7.68 -18.43
N GLU A 164 12.98 -8.54 -17.41
CA GLU A 164 11.85 -9.34 -16.93
C GLU A 164 11.17 -8.68 -15.72
N GLU A 165 9.87 -8.94 -15.57
CA GLU A 165 9.12 -8.45 -14.42
C GLU A 165 9.58 -9.16 -13.14
N GLY A 166 9.85 -8.38 -12.10
CA GLY A 166 10.37 -8.88 -10.83
C GLY A 166 11.88 -9.03 -10.79
N SER A 167 12.62 -8.85 -11.90
CA SER A 167 14.08 -8.79 -11.86
C SER A 167 14.56 -7.69 -10.90
N MET A 168 15.62 -7.99 -10.14
CA MET A 168 16.16 -7.11 -9.11
C MET A 168 17.64 -6.81 -9.36
N PHE A 169 18.03 -5.56 -9.12
CA PHE A 169 19.41 -5.11 -9.18
C PHE A 169 19.79 -4.40 -7.88
N VAL A 170 20.81 -4.90 -7.20
CA VAL A 170 21.35 -4.27 -5.98
C VAL A 170 22.32 -3.17 -6.39
N ALA A 171 21.88 -1.91 -6.29
CA ALA A 171 22.68 -0.76 -6.68
C ALA A 171 23.68 -0.33 -5.61
N ALA A 172 23.31 -0.46 -4.34
CA ALA A 172 24.21 -0.21 -3.22
C ALA A 172 23.97 -1.24 -2.13
N ARG A 173 25.05 -1.90 -1.67
CA ARG A 173 24.98 -2.82 -0.54
C ARG A 173 25.00 -2.03 0.77
N GLY A 174 24.15 -2.39 1.73
CA GLY A 174 24.29 -1.92 3.10
C GLY A 174 25.54 -2.48 3.78
N GLY A 175 25.97 -1.79 4.83
CA GLY A 175 27.09 -2.19 5.68
C GLY A 175 26.75 -3.43 6.51
N ALA A 176 27.77 -4.25 6.77
CA ALA A 176 27.65 -5.36 7.70
C ALA A 176 27.57 -4.85 9.14
N GLY A 177 26.78 -5.52 9.97
CA GLY A 177 26.72 -5.24 11.41
C GLY A 177 28.06 -5.49 12.10
N GLY A 178 28.42 -4.61 13.03
CA GLY A 178 29.61 -4.73 13.86
C GLY A 178 29.51 -5.91 14.83
N LYS A 179 30.65 -6.54 15.12
CA LYS A 179 30.71 -7.65 16.07
C LYS A 179 30.84 -7.17 17.51
N GLY A 180 30.04 -7.76 18.40
CA GLY A 180 30.11 -7.51 19.84
C GLY A 180 31.34 -8.18 20.46
N ASN A 181 31.66 -7.83 21.71
CA ASN A 181 32.82 -8.40 22.40
C ASN A 181 32.72 -9.92 22.63
N ALA A 182 31.52 -10.48 22.69
CA ALA A 182 31.30 -11.92 22.80
C ALA A 182 31.88 -12.70 21.60
N PHE A 183 31.87 -12.11 20.39
CA PHE A 183 32.41 -12.73 19.17
C PHE A 183 33.93 -12.89 19.21
N PHE A 184 34.63 -12.02 19.94
CA PHE A 184 36.10 -12.02 20.01
C PHE A 184 36.65 -12.86 21.16
N THR A 185 35.79 -13.65 21.83
CA THR A 185 36.25 -14.59 22.85
C THR A 185 37.02 -15.73 22.19
N THR A 186 38.19 -16.05 22.74
CA THR A 186 39.01 -17.19 22.33
C THR A 186 39.05 -18.19 23.47
N ASP A 187 38.96 -19.47 23.15
CA ASP A 187 39.25 -20.52 24.12
C ASP A 187 40.72 -20.42 24.56
N VAL A 188 40.93 -20.36 25.87
CA VAL A 188 42.24 -20.32 26.53
C VAL A 188 42.57 -21.67 27.12
#